data_AF-A0A1H8HP65-F1
#
_entry.id   AF-A0A1H8HP65-F1
#
_cell.length_a   1.000
_cell.length_b   1.000
_cell.length_c   1.000
_cell.angle_alpha   90.00
_cell.angle_beta   90.00
_cell.angle_gamma   90.00
#
_symmetry.space_group_name_H-M   'P 1'
#
loop_
_entity.id
_entity.type
_entity.pdbx_description
1 polymer ?
#
loop_
_entity_poly.entity_id
_entity_poly.type
_entity_poly.pdbx_seq_one_letter_code
_entity_poly.pdbx_strand_id
1 'polypeptide(L)'
;MTAKIDRRFAKRFPERQWWLRPATAEERLVQFRGRSVEGWHPCLVVGRNGDKFMSMPFYASSREVTDIDDDDAAATAASVGSALLDGAMPYVEIRR
;
A
#
# COMPACT_ATOMS: atom_id res chain seq x y z
N MET A 1 13.87 1.44 -7.58
CA MET A 1 13.25 0.13 -7.89
C MET A 1 12.62 -0.49 -6.66
N THR A 2 11.35 -0.15 -6.51
CA THR A 2 10.36 -0.53 -5.48
C THR A 2 10.28 -2.04 -5.23
N ALA A 3 10.43 -2.85 -6.27
CA ALA A 3 10.54 -4.31 -6.17
C ALA A 3 11.65 -4.80 -5.22
N LYS A 4 12.70 -4.01 -4.95
CA LYS A 4 13.75 -4.40 -3.98
C LYS A 4 13.28 -4.33 -2.53
N ILE A 5 12.42 -3.37 -2.19
CA ILE A 5 11.87 -3.19 -0.83
C ILE A 5 10.92 -4.35 -0.53
N ASP A 6 10.00 -4.59 -1.46
CA ASP A 6 8.97 -5.62 -1.35
C ASP A 6 9.59 -7.03 -1.29
N ARG A 7 10.64 -7.29 -2.08
CA ARG A 7 11.42 -8.54 -1.98
C ARG A 7 12.13 -8.71 -0.63
N ARG A 8 12.67 -7.64 -0.05
CA ARG A 8 13.33 -7.72 1.27
C ARG A 8 12.32 -8.01 2.37
N PHE A 9 11.15 -7.37 2.30
CA PHE A 9 10.05 -7.62 3.23
C PHE A 9 9.58 -9.07 3.13
N ALA A 10 9.29 -9.57 1.92
CA ALA A 10 8.85 -10.94 1.70
C ALA A 10 9.88 -12.00 2.13
N LYS A 11 11.18 -11.69 2.08
CA LYS A 11 12.23 -12.58 2.63
C LYS A 11 12.21 -12.62 4.15
N ARG A 12 11.90 -11.50 4.81
CA ARG A 12 11.82 -11.40 6.28
C ARG A 12 10.53 -12.01 6.82
N PHE A 13 9.43 -11.89 6.07
CA PHE A 13 8.10 -12.38 6.43
C PHE A 13 7.53 -13.24 5.30
N PRO A 14 8.00 -14.50 5.17
CA PRO A 14 7.67 -15.35 4.01
C PRO A 14 6.20 -15.71 3.91
N GLU A 15 5.50 -15.80 5.05
CA GLU A 15 4.08 -16.16 5.14
C GLU A 15 3.13 -14.99 4.84
N ARG A 16 3.63 -13.74 4.83
CA ARG A 16 2.78 -12.56 4.62
C ARG A 16 2.40 -12.43 3.14
N GLN A 17 1.09 -12.40 2.89
CA GLN A 17 0.53 -12.13 1.57
C GLN A 17 0.33 -10.64 1.28
N TRP A 18 0.02 -9.85 2.31
CA TRP A 18 -0.29 -8.43 2.21
C TRP A 18 0.52 -7.61 3.20
N TRP A 19 0.94 -6.42 2.80
CA TRP A 19 1.51 -5.41 3.71
C TRP A 19 1.28 -4.02 3.15
N LEU A 20 1.34 -3.02 4.02
CA LEU A 20 1.26 -1.62 3.63
C LEU A 20 2.63 -0.95 3.76
N ARG A 21 2.88 0.03 2.91
CA ARG A 21 4.06 0.88 3.03
C ARG A 21 3.83 2.27 2.43
N PRO A 22 4.59 3.28 2.87
CA PRO A 22 4.63 4.56 2.16
C PRO A 22 5.04 4.39 0.69
N ALA A 23 4.45 5.21 -0.18
CA ALA A 23 4.88 5.31 -1.57
C ALA A 23 6.23 6.02 -1.64
N THR A 24 7.16 5.45 -2.42
CA THR A 24 8.43 6.08 -2.79
C THR A 24 8.21 7.32 -3.65
N ALA A 25 9.24 8.18 -3.79
CA ALA A 25 9.14 9.38 -4.61
C ALA A 25 8.73 9.07 -6.07
N GLU A 26 9.28 8.00 -6.65
CA GLU A 26 8.94 7.52 -7.99
C GLU A 26 7.47 7.09 -8.10
N GLU A 27 6.98 6.31 -7.12
CA GLU A 27 5.58 5.85 -7.09
C GLU A 27 4.60 7.01 -6.90
N ARG A 28 4.96 8.04 -6.14
CA ARG A 28 4.15 9.26 -6.01
C ARG A 28 3.96 9.96 -7.35
N LEU A 29 4.99 9.99 -8.19
CA LEU A 29 4.88 10.57 -9.53
C LEU A 29 4.02 9.71 -10.45
N VAL A 30 4.22 8.38 -10.43
CA VAL A 30 3.53 7.47 -11.37
C VAL A 30 2.10 7.16 -10.95
N GLN A 31 1.88 6.71 -9.71
CA GLN A 31 0.58 6.21 -9.25
C GLN A 31 -0.31 7.33 -8.70
N PHE A 32 0.29 8.40 -8.16
CA PHE A 32 -0.45 9.52 -7.57
C PHE A 32 -0.37 10.80 -8.41
N ARG A 33 0.30 10.75 -9.58
CA ARG A 33 0.49 11.91 -10.49
C ARG A 33 1.09 13.14 -9.79
N GLY A 34 1.92 12.90 -8.77
CA GLY A 34 2.53 13.95 -7.95
C GLY A 34 1.54 14.72 -7.05
N ARG A 35 0.28 14.28 -6.95
CA ARG A 35 -0.74 14.97 -6.15
C ARG A 35 -0.45 14.83 -4.66
N SER A 36 -0.49 15.97 -3.97
CA SER A 36 -0.47 16.04 -2.51
C SER A 36 -1.85 16.43 -2.02
N VAL A 37 -2.30 15.81 -0.94
CA VAL A 37 -3.60 16.08 -0.32
C VAL A 37 -3.32 16.35 1.16
N GLU A 38 -3.82 17.47 1.68
CA GLU A 38 -3.59 17.88 3.06
C GLU A 38 -4.16 16.85 4.04
N GLY A 39 -3.38 16.49 5.08
CA GLY A 39 -3.77 15.46 6.06
C GLY A 39 -3.70 14.02 5.55
N TRP A 40 -3.32 13.80 4.29
CA TRP A 40 -3.32 12.48 3.66
C TRP A 40 -1.95 12.13 3.06
N HIS A 41 -1.59 10.85 3.11
CA HIS A 41 -0.27 10.37 2.76
C HIS A 41 -0.33 9.26 1.71
N PRO A 42 0.39 9.38 0.59
CA PRO A 42 0.37 8.36 -0.44
C PRO A 42 1.09 7.10 0.05
N CYS A 43 0.34 6.00 0.08
CA CYS A 43 0.76 4.69 0.54
C CYS A 43 0.36 3.62 -0.48
N LEU A 44 0.99 2.45 -0.40
CA LEU A 44 0.69 1.31 -1.25
C LEU A 44 0.30 0.14 -0.38
N VAL A 45 -0.79 -0.52 -0.77
CA VAL A 45 -1.00 -1.93 -0.42
C VAL A 45 -0.12 -2.72 -1.37
N VAL A 46 0.65 -3.67 -0.85
CA VAL A 46 1.43 -4.60 -1.66
C VAL A 46 0.91 -6.01 -1.43
N GLY A 47 0.54 -6.66 -2.52
CA GLY A 47 0.12 -8.06 -2.55
C GLY A 47 1.19 -8.94 -3.17
N ARG A 48 1.40 -10.12 -2.61
CA ARG A 48 2.31 -11.14 -3.13
C ARG A 48 1.54 -12.29 -3.76
N ASN A 49 1.95 -12.66 -4.98
CA ASN A 49 1.50 -13.88 -5.64
C ASN A 49 2.73 -14.64 -6.17
N GLY A 50 3.19 -15.63 -5.40
CA GLY A 50 4.47 -16.32 -5.65
C GLY A 50 5.65 -15.36 -5.55
N ASP A 51 6.38 -15.20 -6.66
CA ASP A 51 7.51 -14.26 -6.80
C ASP A 51 7.12 -12.91 -7.39
N LYS A 52 5.84 -12.73 -7.71
CA LYS A 52 5.30 -11.48 -8.26
C LYS A 52 4.71 -10.63 -7.15
N PHE A 53 4.90 -9.32 -7.29
CA PHE A 53 4.34 -8.31 -6.41
C PHE A 53 3.40 -7.43 -7.22
N MET A 54 2.24 -7.14 -6.66
CA MET A 54 1.32 -6.13 -7.16
C MET A 54 1.18 -5.04 -6.12
N SER A 55 1.03 -3.79 -6.55
CA SER A 55 0.81 -2.66 -5.65
C SER A 55 -0.47 -1.92 -6.03
N MET A 56 -1.24 -1.53 -5.03
CA MET A 56 -2.46 -0.73 -5.20
C MET A 56 -2.31 0.60 -4.44
N PRO A 57 -2.49 1.75 -5.11
CA PRO A 57 -2.33 3.05 -4.48
C PRO A 57 -3.53 3.43 -3.61
N PHE A 58 -3.25 4.06 -2.47
CA PHE A 58 -4.25 4.68 -1.61
C PHE A 58 -3.64 5.84 -0.82
N TYR A 59 -4.49 6.71 -0.26
CA TYR A 59 -4.10 7.73 0.70
C TYR A 59 -4.40 7.25 2.12
N ALA A 60 -3.43 7.33 3.01
CA ALA A 60 -3.56 7.02 4.44
C ALA A 60 -3.64 8.30 5.28
N SER A 61 -4.39 8.29 6.38
CA SER A 61 -4.39 9.39 7.36
C SER A 61 -3.08 9.50 8.15
N SER A 62 -2.24 8.46 8.13
CA SER A 62 -0.92 8.43 8.77
C SER A 62 0.14 7.83 7.85
N ARG A 63 1.40 8.27 7.99
CA ARG A 63 2.54 7.68 7.27
C ARG A 63 2.97 6.34 7.86
N GLU A 64 2.57 6.06 9.08
CA GLU A 64 3.07 4.91 9.84
C GLU A 64 2.21 3.67 9.62
N VAL A 65 2.12 3.27 8.35
CA VAL A 65 1.36 2.11 7.87
C VAL A 65 2.16 0.82 7.88
N THR A 66 3.41 0.80 8.36
CA THR A 66 4.27 -0.39 8.23
C THR A 66 4.06 -1.42 9.34
N ASP A 67 3.45 -1.03 10.45
CA ASP A 67 3.33 -1.85 11.67
C ASP A 67 1.93 -2.46 11.84
N ILE A 68 1.12 -2.45 10.78
CA ILE A 68 -0.23 -3.01 10.80
C ILE A 68 -0.15 -4.54 10.71
N ASP A 69 -1.07 -5.21 11.40
CA ASP A 69 -1.16 -6.66 11.39
C ASP A 69 -1.62 -7.20 10.01
N ASP A 70 -1.56 -8.52 9.87
CA ASP A 70 -1.84 -9.16 8.59
C ASP A 70 -3.34 -9.13 8.22
N ASP A 71 -4.22 -9.15 9.21
CA ASP A 71 -5.67 -9.15 9.01
C ASP A 71 -6.15 -7.76 8.55
N ASP A 72 -5.67 -6.70 9.21
CA ASP A 72 -5.89 -5.33 8.81
C ASP A 72 -5.28 -5.03 7.44
N ALA A 73 -4.10 -5.60 7.13
CA ALA A 73 -3.47 -5.41 5.83
C ALA A 73 -4.31 -6.05 4.71
N ALA A 74 -4.88 -7.23 4.97
CA ALA A 74 -5.79 -7.89 4.06
C ALA A 74 -7.13 -7.14 3.91
N ALA A 75 -7.70 -6.64 5.01
CA ALA A 75 -8.91 -5.82 5.00
C ALA A 75 -8.71 -4.53 4.20
N THR A 76 -7.57 -3.85 4.42
CA THR A 76 -7.18 -2.67 3.66
C THR A 76 -7.00 -3.00 2.18
N ALA A 77 -6.36 -4.13 1.86
CA ALA A 77 -6.20 -4.58 0.47
C ALA A 77 -7.52 -4.79 -0.24
N ALA A 78 -8.49 -5.43 0.42
CA ALA A 78 -9.83 -5.66 -0.13
C ALA A 78 -10.57 -4.33 -0.37
N SER A 79 -10.55 -3.42 0.61
CA SER A 79 -11.19 -2.11 0.50
C SER A 79 -10.57 -1.25 -0.61
N VAL A 80 -9.24 -1.19 -0.67
CA VAL A 80 -8.50 -0.43 -1.69
C VAL A 80 -8.75 -1.01 -3.08
N GLY A 81 -8.72 -2.35 -3.21
CA GLY A 81 -8.99 -3.04 -4.46
C GLY A 81 -10.39 -2.74 -5.00
N SER A 82 -11.41 -2.79 -4.14
CA SER A 82 -12.79 -2.46 -4.53
C SER A 82 -12.92 -1.02 -5.04
N ALA A 83 -12.42 -0.05 -4.29
CA ALA A 83 -12.52 1.36 -4.67
C ALA A 83 -11.77 1.69 -5.98
N LEU A 84 -10.63 1.04 -6.23
CA LEU A 84 -9.91 1.19 -7.49
C LEU A 84 -10.66 0.58 -8.69
N LEU A 85 -11.38 -0.53 -8.49
CA LEU A 85 -12.25 -1.10 -9.53
C LEU A 85 -13.39 -0.15 -9.91
N ASP A 86 -13.88 0.62 -8.93
CA ASP A 86 -14.88 1.67 -9.14
C ASP A 86 -14.29 2.96 -9.74
N GLY A 87 -12.98 2.98 -10.02
CA GLY A 87 -12.28 4.13 -10.59
C GLY A 87 -11.98 5.26 -9.59
N ALA A 88 -12.17 5.02 -8.30
CA ALA A 88 -11.93 5.99 -7.23
C ALA A 88 -10.54 5.80 -6.61
N MET A 89 -9.89 6.91 -6.24
CA MET A 89 -8.68 6.87 -5.40
C MET A 89 -9.09 6.62 -3.94
N PRO A 90 -8.64 5.53 -3.28
CA PRO A 90 -9.09 5.20 -1.93
C PRO A 90 -8.42 6.07 -0.87
N TYR A 91 -9.17 6.38 0.19
CA TYR A 91 -8.70 7.08 1.39
C TYR A 91 -8.98 6.21 2.60
N VAL A 92 -7.94 5.84 3.35
CA VAL A 92 -8.00 4.88 4.46
C VAL A 92 -7.56 5.57 5.75
N GLU A 93 -8.45 5.61 6.72
CA GLU A 93 -8.11 6.01 8.08
C GLU A 93 -7.36 4.89 8.79
N ILE A 94 -6.14 5.17 9.21
CA ILE A 94 -5.35 4.25 10.02
C ILE A 94 -5.59 4.65 11.48
N ARG A 95 -6.35 3.82 12.19
CA ARG A 95 -6.64 3.99 13.62
C ARG A 95 -5.60 3.20 14.42
N ARG A 96 -5.09 3.81 15.49
CA ARG A 96 -4.18 3.20 16.45
C ARG A 96 -4.81 3.26 17.83
#